data_AF-A0A932FHM7-F1
#
_entry.id   AF-A0A932FHM7-F1
#
_cell.length_a   1.000
_cell.length_b   1.000
_cell.length_c   1.000
_cell.angle_alpha   90.00
_cell.angle_beta   90.00
_cell.angle_gamma   90.00
#
_symmetry.space_group_name_H-M   'P 1'
#
loop_
_entity.id
_entity.type
_entity.pdbx_description
1 polymer ?
#
loop_
_entity_poly.entity_id
_entity_poly.type
_entity_poly.pdbx_seq_one_letter_code
_entity_poly.pdbx_strand_id
1 'polypeptide(L)'
;MIQAGARRLHTWLAWLFVAAVLVQVFLAGLAIFGATDGFGLHVDFGYTVIGLITLGVLLTAVAGSLSRREIGLSLLLLVLYVVQTALPAARASAPVIAALHPVNALVLFALGLIIARRGSDARSPEGSA
;
A
#
# COMPACT_ATOMS: atom_id res chain seq x y z
N MET A 1 3.83 11.51 23.99
CA MET A 1 5.00 11.22 23.11
C MET A 1 4.75 10.07 22.14
N ILE A 2 4.26 8.91 22.59
CA ILE A 2 4.00 7.72 21.75
C ILE A 2 3.04 8.02 20.58
N GLN A 3 1.89 8.66 20.83
CA GLN A 3 0.93 9.01 19.78
C GLN A 3 1.54 9.93 18.71
N ALA A 4 2.26 10.98 19.11
CA ALA A 4 2.89 11.90 18.16
C ALA A 4 3.94 11.18 17.28
N GLY A 5 4.71 10.26 17.86
CA GLY A 5 5.64 9.40 17.14
C GLY A 5 4.92 8.48 16.14
N ALA A 6 3.84 7.82 16.58
CA ALA A 6 3.03 6.94 15.74
C ALA A 6 2.37 7.69 14.56
N ARG A 7 1.86 8.91 14.76
CA ARG A 7 1.30 9.74 13.68
C ARG A 7 2.35 10.11 12.62
N ARG A 8 3.59 10.41 13.05
CA ARG A 8 4.71 10.69 12.13
C ARG A 8 5.08 9.43 11.35
N LEU A 9 5.27 8.31 12.05
CA LEU A 9 5.60 7.02 11.44
C LEU A 9 4.52 6.58 10.45
N HIS A 10 3.24 6.75 10.78
CA HIS A 10 2.12 6.45 9.89
C HIS A 10 2.26 7.14 8.53
N THR A 11 2.59 8.43 8.51
CA THR A 11 2.73 9.14 7.24
C THR A 11 3.98 8.72 6.47
N TRP A 12 5.09 8.46 7.16
CA TRP A 12 6.29 7.93 6.52
C TRP A 12 6.02 6.57 5.88
N LEU A 13 5.32 5.67 6.58
CA LEU A 13 4.93 4.37 6.04
C LEU A 13 3.98 4.50 4.85
N ALA A 14 3.06 5.47 4.87
CA ALA A 14 2.17 5.71 3.73
C ALA A 14 2.94 6.19 2.48
N TRP A 15 3.93 7.08 2.63
CA TRP A 15 4.81 7.47 1.51
C TRP A 15 5.70 6.31 1.05
N LEU A 16 6.24 5.54 1.99
CA LEU A 16 7.03 4.35 1.68
C LEU A 16 6.21 3.31 0.93
N PHE A 17 4.92 3.13 1.28
CA PHE A 17 4.00 2.27 0.55
C PHE A 17 3.83 2.73 -0.91
N VAL A 18 3.62 4.04 -1.13
CA VAL A 18 3.49 4.61 -2.49
C VAL A 18 4.74 4.33 -3.32
N ALA A 19 5.93 4.58 -2.75
CA ALA A 19 7.20 4.27 -3.42
C ALA A 19 7.37 2.76 -3.68
N ALA A 20 6.99 1.90 -2.72
CA ALA A 20 7.06 0.45 -2.87
C ALA A 20 6.13 -0.06 -3.98
N VAL A 21 4.94 0.54 -4.18
CA VAL A 21 4.06 0.19 -5.31
C VAL A 21 4.71 0.54 -6.66
N LEU A 22 5.42 1.67 -6.77
CA LEU A 22 6.16 2.01 -7.99
C LEU A 22 7.26 0.99 -8.28
N VAL A 23 8.01 0.58 -7.25
CA VAL A 23 9.00 -0.50 -7.35
C VAL A 23 8.32 -1.80 -7.79
N GLN A 24 7.18 -2.16 -7.20
CA GLN A 24 6.46 -3.38 -7.54
C GLN A 24 6.02 -3.45 -9.00
N VAL A 25 5.55 -2.32 -9.56
CA VAL A 25 5.20 -2.20 -10.99
C VAL A 25 6.45 -2.35 -11.86
N PHE A 26 7.56 -1.73 -11.47
CA PHE A 26 8.85 -1.92 -12.15
C PHE A 26 9.31 -3.38 -12.14
N LEU A 27 9.20 -4.08 -11.01
CA LEU A 27 9.55 -5.50 -10.89
C LEU A 27 8.68 -6.40 -11.79
N ALA A 28 7.38 -6.08 -11.92
CA ALA A 28 6.52 -6.77 -12.89
C ALA A 28 7.00 -6.52 -14.33
N GLY A 29 7.40 -5.28 -14.64
CA GLY A 29 7.98 -4.92 -15.93
C GLY A 29 9.26 -5.70 -16.26
N LEU A 30 10.18 -5.83 -15.30
CA LEU A 30 11.41 -6.62 -15.48
C LEU A 30 11.10 -8.07 -15.89
N ALA A 31 10.11 -8.69 -15.24
CA ALA A 31 9.67 -10.04 -15.57
C ALA A 31 9.04 -10.12 -16.97
N ILE A 32 8.19 -9.16 -17.34
CA ILE A 32 7.55 -9.09 -18.66
C ILE A 32 8.58 -8.95 -19.79
N PHE A 33 9.61 -8.13 -19.57
CA PHE A 33 10.66 -7.87 -20.56
C PHE A 33 11.86 -8.84 -20.48
N GLY A 34 11.77 -9.89 -19.67
CA GLY A 34 12.78 -10.95 -19.60
C GLY A 34 14.09 -10.56 -18.92
N ALA A 35 14.10 -9.48 -18.13
CA ALA A 35 15.27 -9.07 -17.34
C ALA A 35 15.46 -9.91 -16.07
N THR A 36 14.47 -10.70 -15.68
CA THR A 36 14.52 -11.66 -14.58
C THR A 36 13.90 -12.99 -15.00
N ASP A 37 14.26 -14.07 -14.30
CA ASP A 37 13.68 -15.41 -14.50
C ASP A 37 12.24 -15.47 -13.92
N GLY A 38 11.30 -14.84 -14.63
CA GLY A 38 9.90 -14.76 -14.26
C GLY A 38 9.61 -13.75 -13.14
N PHE A 39 8.48 -13.96 -12.46
CA PHE A 39 7.88 -12.99 -11.53
C PHE A 39 8.29 -13.20 -10.06
N GLY A 40 9.25 -14.08 -9.75
CA GLY A 40 9.62 -14.41 -8.36
C GLY A 40 9.95 -13.17 -7.52
N LEU A 41 10.82 -12.30 -8.02
CA LEU A 41 11.20 -11.06 -7.34
C LEU A 41 10.00 -10.12 -7.09
N HIS A 42 9.10 -10.00 -8.06
CA HIS A 42 7.85 -9.23 -7.90
C HIS A 42 6.96 -9.83 -6.81
N VAL A 43 6.79 -11.16 -6.82
CA VAL A 43 5.94 -11.86 -5.85
C VAL A 43 6.48 -11.72 -4.43
N ASP A 44 7.78 -11.99 -4.24
CA ASP A 44 8.41 -11.95 -2.91
C ASP A 44 8.41 -10.53 -2.33
N PHE A 45 8.73 -9.52 -3.13
CA PHE A 45 8.67 -8.11 -2.70
C PHE A 45 7.24 -7.69 -2.32
N GLY A 46 6.24 -8.16 -3.08
CA GLY A 46 4.83 -7.92 -2.80
C GLY A 46 4.39 -8.48 -1.45
N TYR A 47 4.72 -9.74 -1.17
CA TYR A 47 4.33 -10.39 0.09
C TYR A 47 5.10 -9.86 1.31
N THR A 48 6.39 -9.61 1.15
CA THR A 48 7.26 -9.22 2.26
C THR A 48 7.20 -7.72 2.52
N VAL A 49 7.76 -6.91 1.61
CA VAL A 49 7.92 -5.47 1.80
C VAL A 49 6.58 -4.75 1.81
N ILE A 50 5.76 -4.94 0.77
CA ILE A 50 4.46 -4.26 0.69
C ILE A 50 3.51 -4.75 1.78
N GLY A 51 3.46 -6.07 2.03
CA GLY A 51 2.62 -6.64 3.09
C GLY A 51 2.93 -6.06 4.47
N LEU A 52 4.22 -6.03 4.86
CA LEU A 52 4.64 -5.48 6.15
C LEU A 52 4.38 -3.98 6.27
N ILE A 53 4.65 -3.20 5.21
CA ILE A 53 4.37 -1.76 5.22
C ILE A 53 2.87 -1.52 5.37
N THR A 54 2.03 -2.25 4.61
CA THR A 54 0.56 -2.10 4.64
C THR A 54 0.01 -2.36 6.04
N LEU A 55 0.48 -3.43 6.69
CA LEU A 55 0.13 -3.73 8.08
C LEU A 55 0.61 -2.61 9.00
N GLY A 56 1.84 -2.12 8.83
CA GLY A 56 2.40 -1.01 9.58
C GLY A 56 1.56 0.27 9.46
N VAL A 57 1.04 0.60 8.27
CA VAL A 57 0.15 1.76 8.05
C VAL A 57 -1.09 1.65 8.93
N LEU A 58 -1.77 0.49 8.97
CA LEU A 58 -2.94 0.29 9.82
C LEU A 58 -2.60 0.36 11.31
N LEU A 59 -1.56 -0.36 11.74
CA LEU A 59 -1.19 -0.42 13.16
C LEU A 59 -0.81 0.97 13.69
N THR A 60 -0.09 1.76 12.90
CA THR A 60 0.29 3.13 13.28
C THR A 60 -0.88 4.11 13.26
N ALA A 61 -1.88 3.90 12.41
CA ALA A 61 -3.11 4.69 12.44
C ALA A 61 -3.87 4.49 13.77
N VAL A 62 -3.97 3.24 14.22
CA VAL A 62 -4.60 2.87 15.49
C VAL A 62 -3.78 3.36 16.68
N ALA A 63 -2.47 3.08 16.70
CA ALA A 63 -1.57 3.49 17.79
C ALA A 63 -1.41 5.01 17.90
N GLY A 64 -1.52 5.73 16.78
CA GLY A 64 -1.53 7.19 16.73
C GLY A 64 -2.86 7.82 17.12
N SER A 65 -3.88 7.01 17.45
CA SER A 65 -5.25 7.43 17.74
C SER A 65 -5.79 8.39 16.68
N LEU A 66 -5.53 8.07 15.40
CA LEU A 66 -6.03 8.88 14.29
C LEU A 66 -7.56 8.84 14.21
N SER A 67 -8.14 9.76 13.45
CA SER A 67 -9.59 9.79 13.25
C SER A 67 -10.10 8.46 12.69
N ARG A 68 -11.36 8.12 12.98
CA ARG A 68 -12.01 6.90 12.47
C ARG A 68 -11.91 6.78 10.94
N ARG A 69 -11.91 7.91 10.24
CA ARG A 69 -11.73 7.97 8.78
C ARG A 69 -10.34 7.52 8.36
N GLU A 70 -9.26 7.93 9.03
CA GLU A 70 -7.90 7.51 8.69
C GLU A 70 -7.67 6.03 9.00
N ILE A 71 -8.21 5.54 10.12
CA ILE A 71 -8.19 4.11 10.45
C ILE A 71 -8.95 3.31 9.38
N GLY A 72 -10.13 3.79 8.97
CA GLY A 72 -10.93 3.16 7.90
C GLY A 72 -10.22 3.12 6.55
N LEU A 73 -9.53 4.19 6.15
CA LEU A 73 -8.72 4.19 4.93
C LEU A 73 -7.54 3.23 5.00
N SER A 74 -6.87 3.17 6.15
CA SER A 74 -5.75 2.24 6.38
C SER A 74 -6.21 0.78 6.36
N LEU A 75 -7.39 0.51 6.92
CA LEU A 75 -8.02 -0.82 6.87
C LEU A 75 -8.40 -1.17 5.43
N LEU A 76 -9.00 -0.23 4.68
CA LEU A 76 -9.32 -0.43 3.27
C LEU A 76 -8.08 -0.73 2.44
N LEU A 77 -6.96 -0.04 2.71
CA LEU A 77 -5.67 -0.32 2.06
C LEU A 77 -5.23 -1.78 2.30
N LEU A 78 -5.33 -2.26 3.55
CA LEU A 78 -5.00 -3.64 3.89
C LEU A 78 -5.92 -4.65 3.20
N VAL A 79 -7.24 -4.40 3.17
CA VAL A 79 -8.20 -5.27 2.49
C VAL A 79 -7.90 -5.33 1.00
N LEU A 80 -7.67 -4.19 0.35
CA LEU A 80 -7.34 -4.13 -1.07
C LEU A 80 -5.99 -4.78 -1.38
N TYR A 81 -5.03 -4.76 -0.45
CA TYR A 81 -3.78 -5.51 -0.58
C TYR A 81 -4.00 -7.02 -0.54
N VAL A 82 -4.86 -7.52 0.37
CA VAL A 82 -5.23 -8.94 0.39
C VAL A 82 -5.91 -9.33 -0.93
N VAL A 83 -6.84 -8.49 -1.43
CA VAL A 83 -7.45 -8.70 -2.75
C VAL A 83 -6.38 -8.69 -3.86
N GLN A 84 -5.43 -7.76 -3.84
CA GLN A 84 -4.35 -7.64 -4.83
C GLN A 84 -3.57 -8.95 -4.97
N THR A 85 -3.20 -9.55 -3.83
CA THR A 85 -2.42 -10.79 -3.78
C THR A 85 -3.23 -12.03 -4.13
N ALA A 86 -4.55 -12.00 -3.94
CA ALA A 86 -5.45 -13.09 -4.31
C ALA A 86 -5.81 -13.11 -5.80
N LEU A 87 -5.94 -11.95 -6.46
CA LEU A 87 -6.39 -11.85 -7.86
C LEU A 87 -5.60 -12.75 -8.84
N PRO A 88 -4.25 -12.83 -8.80
CA PRO A 88 -3.49 -13.69 -9.71
C PRO A 88 -3.82 -15.19 -9.61
N ALA A 89 -4.32 -15.66 -8.46
CA ALA A 89 -4.69 -17.07 -8.27
C ALA A 89 -5.85 -17.50 -9.18
N ALA A 90 -6.69 -16.54 -9.60
CA ALA A 90 -7.81 -16.80 -10.52
C ALA A 90 -7.38 -16.93 -11.99
N ARG A 91 -6.08 -16.79 -12.33
CA ARG A 91 -5.61 -16.73 -13.73
C ARG A 91 -6.04 -17.90 -14.61
N ALA A 92 -6.16 -19.10 -14.04
CA ALA A 92 -6.47 -20.32 -14.79
C ALA A 92 -7.99 -20.52 -14.98
N SER A 93 -8.81 -20.12 -14.01
CA SER A 93 -10.26 -20.36 -14.01
C SER A 93 -11.08 -19.14 -14.45
N ALA A 94 -10.59 -17.93 -14.17
CA ALA A 94 -11.26 -16.66 -14.46
C ALA A 94 -10.24 -15.56 -14.82
N PRO A 95 -9.60 -15.62 -16.00
CA PRO A 95 -8.55 -14.68 -16.41
C PRO A 95 -9.01 -13.22 -16.46
N VAL A 96 -10.29 -12.96 -16.78
CA VAL A 96 -10.87 -11.61 -16.75
C VAL A 96 -10.89 -11.03 -15.34
N ILE A 97 -11.15 -11.87 -14.32
CA ILE A 97 -11.08 -11.45 -12.92
C ILE A 97 -9.62 -11.22 -12.51
N ALA A 98 -8.72 -12.13 -12.87
CA ALA A 98 -7.30 -11.96 -12.59
C ALA A 98 -6.70 -10.68 -13.21
N ALA A 99 -7.22 -10.25 -14.37
CA ALA A 99 -6.83 -9.01 -15.04
C ALA A 99 -7.19 -7.73 -14.25
N LEU A 100 -7.99 -7.83 -13.18
CA LEU A 100 -8.20 -6.72 -12.26
C LEU A 100 -6.98 -6.45 -11.37
N HIS A 101 -5.99 -7.35 -11.32
CA HIS A 101 -4.78 -7.16 -10.53
C HIS A 101 -4.04 -5.84 -10.82
N PRO A 102 -3.69 -5.49 -12.07
CA PRO A 102 -3.08 -4.19 -12.36
C PRO A 102 -4.03 -3.01 -12.07
N VAL A 103 -5.34 -3.17 -12.22
CA VAL A 103 -6.32 -2.10 -11.91
C VAL A 103 -6.35 -1.83 -10.41
N ASN A 104 -6.40 -2.88 -9.58
CA ASN A 104 -6.38 -2.77 -8.14
C ASN A 104 -5.04 -2.24 -7.61
N ALA A 105 -3.91 -2.48 -8.31
CA ALA A 105 -2.64 -1.83 -8.00
C ALA A 105 -2.72 -0.30 -8.14
N LEU A 106 -3.41 0.23 -9.16
CA LEU A 106 -3.63 1.66 -9.33
C LEU A 106 -4.52 2.23 -8.22
N VAL A 107 -5.56 1.49 -7.81
CA VAL A 107 -6.41 1.88 -6.67
C VAL A 107 -5.59 1.93 -5.38
N LEU A 108 -4.77 0.92 -5.12
CA LEU A 108 -3.85 0.89 -3.97
C LEU A 108 -2.88 2.09 -4.00
N PHE A 109 -2.27 2.38 -5.15
CA PHE A 109 -1.39 3.54 -5.31
C PHE A 109 -2.11 4.85 -4.99
N ALA A 110 -3.29 5.06 -5.56
CA ALA A 110 -4.09 6.26 -5.32
C ALA A 110 -4.51 6.39 -3.85
N LEU A 111 -4.97 5.30 -3.23
CA LEU A 111 -5.35 5.27 -1.82
C LEU A 111 -4.15 5.55 -0.90
N GLY A 112 -2.99 4.93 -1.19
CA GLY A 112 -1.75 5.20 -0.48
C GLY A 112 -1.35 6.68 -0.56
N LEU A 113 -1.47 7.29 -1.74
CA LEU A 113 -1.19 8.72 -1.94
C LEU A 113 -2.17 9.61 -1.16
N ILE A 114 -3.46 9.26 -1.11
CA ILE A 114 -4.47 9.96 -0.31
C ILE A 114 -4.09 9.92 1.18
N ILE A 115 -3.78 8.73 1.72
CA ILE A 115 -3.39 8.57 3.13
C ILE A 115 -2.12 9.37 3.42
N ALA A 116 -1.11 9.27 2.56
CA ALA A 116 0.17 9.95 2.72
C ALA A 116 0.04 11.49 2.72
N ARG A 117 -0.75 12.05 1.80
CA ARG A 117 -1.00 13.50 1.72
C ARG A 117 -1.75 14.01 2.94
N ARG A 118 -2.83 13.33 3.34
CA ARG A 118 -3.63 13.74 4.51
C ARG A 118 -2.82 13.68 5.81
N GLY A 119 -1.94 12.70 5.93
CA GLY A 119 -0.98 12.63 7.03
C GLY A 119 0.02 13.79 7.03
N SER A 120 0.47 14.25 5.86
CA SER A 120 1.35 15.41 5.72
C SER A 120 0.66 16.73 6.04
N ASP A 121 -0.55 16.96 5.52
CA ASP A 121 -1.31 18.19 5.76
C ASP A 121 -1.61 18.39 7.25
N ALA A 122 -1.94 17.30 7.96
CA ALA A 122 -2.16 17.31 9.40
C ALA A 122 -0.88 17.58 10.24
N ARG A 123 0.30 17.73 9.60
CA ARG A 123 1.54 18.18 10.24
C ARG A 123 1.93 19.61 9.88
N SER A 124 1.31 20.22 8.87
CA SER A 124 1.61 21.60 8.51
C SER A 124 1.18 22.54 9.65
N PRO A 125 1.97 23.60 9.96
CA PRO A 125 1.72 24.49 11.09
C PRO A 125 0.36 25.23 11.04
N GLU A 126 -0.32 25.24 9.90
CA GLU A 126 -1.66 25.83 9.73
C GLU A 126 -2.79 24.97 10.33
N GLY A 127 -2.56 23.68 10.61
CA GLY A 127 -3.58 22.76 11.13
C GLY A 127 -3.81 22.81 12.65
N SER A 128 -3.20 23.77 13.36
CA SER A 128 -3.29 23.93 14.82
C SER A 128 -4.05 25.18 15.29
N ALA A 129 -4.80 25.84 14.39
CA ALA A 129 -5.67 26.97 14.70
C ALA A 129 -7.09 26.53 15.07
#